data_AF-A0A0F5YFZ0-F1
#
_entry.id   AF-A0A0F5YFZ0-F1
#
_cell.length_a   1.000
_cell.length_b   1.000
_cell.length_c   1.000
_cell.angle_alpha   90.00
_cell.angle_beta   90.00
_cell.angle_gamma   90.00
#
_symmetry.space_group_name_H-M   'P 1'
#
loop_
_entity.id
_entity.type
_entity.pdbx_description
1 polymer ?
#
loop_
_entity_poly.entity_id
_entity_poly.type
_entity_poly.pdbx_seq_one_letter_code
_entity_poly.pdbx_strand_id
1 'polypeptide(L)'
;MDQNVVSYELDREVFQLLKAGAGSIEQIKQWQGAASGIADYVSNWGVVRFWAMSRSLRLLNGEIPDANEGSDEQRRYFAWGVARVVLCKIVGNDLNIRSNMTTDEFQERFQNLNFNEQVLLTDLLIEIADTIQFWTMRLKDAKNSKTEP
;
A
#
# COMPACT_ATOMS: atom_id res chain seq x y z
N MET A 1 -5.15 -16.31 18.82
CA MET A 1 -6.01 -17.02 17.85
C MET A 1 -6.22 -16.11 16.63
N ASP A 2 -5.18 -15.37 16.20
CA ASP A 2 -5.38 -14.04 15.59
C ASP A 2 -4.71 -13.83 14.22
N GLN A 3 -3.77 -14.69 13.80
CA GLN A 3 -3.14 -14.53 12.47
C GLN A 3 -4.11 -14.70 11.30
N ASN A 4 -5.10 -15.59 11.44
CA ASN A 4 -6.12 -15.80 10.40
C ASN A 4 -7.09 -14.62 10.27
N VAL A 5 -7.34 -13.87 11.35
CA VAL A 5 -8.22 -12.69 11.32
C VAL A 5 -7.47 -11.52 10.68
N VAL A 6 -6.20 -11.30 11.06
CA VAL A 6 -5.35 -10.25 10.48
C VAL A 6 -5.09 -10.49 8.99
N SER A 7 -4.80 -11.73 8.56
CA SER A 7 -4.63 -12.06 7.15
C SER A 7 -5.91 -11.84 6.33
N TYR A 8 -7.08 -12.24 6.85
CA TYR A 8 -8.36 -12.02 6.17
C TYR A 8 -8.70 -10.53 6.04
N GLU A 9 -8.43 -9.75 7.08
CA GLU A 9 -8.62 -8.29 7.07
C GLU A 9 -7.65 -7.61 6.09
N LEU A 10 -6.38 -8.03 6.08
CA LEU A 10 -5.38 -7.55 5.13
C LEU A 10 -5.79 -7.79 3.67
N ASP A 11 -6.12 -9.04 3.33
CA ASP A 11 -6.56 -9.42 1.98
C ASP A 11 -7.79 -8.61 1.55
N ARG A 12 -8.77 -8.49 2.43
CA ARG A 12 -10.00 -7.73 2.17
C ARG A 12 -9.69 -6.26 1.89
N GLU A 13 -8.91 -5.61 2.74
CA GLU A 13 -8.64 -4.17 2.63
C GLU A 13 -7.81 -3.84 1.38
N VAL A 14 -6.79 -4.66 1.09
CA VAL A 14 -6.00 -4.54 -0.16
C VAL A 14 -6.91 -4.71 -1.38
N PHE A 15 -7.72 -5.77 -1.41
CA PHE A 15 -8.59 -6.04 -2.55
C PHE A 15 -9.58 -4.91 -2.81
N GLN A 16 -10.24 -4.37 -1.78
CA GLN A 16 -11.22 -3.30 -1.93
C GLN A 16 -10.61 -2.03 -2.53
N LEU A 17 -9.42 -1.64 -2.06
CA LEU A 17 -8.73 -0.45 -2.56
C LEU A 17 -8.21 -0.64 -3.99
N LEU A 18 -7.64 -1.81 -4.31
CA LEU A 18 -7.18 -2.11 -5.66
C LEU A 18 -8.34 -2.18 -6.66
N LYS A 19 -9.45 -2.81 -6.28
CA LYS A 19 -10.64 -2.95 -7.12
C LYS A 19 -11.24 -1.59 -7.49
N ALA A 20 -11.26 -0.64 -6.55
CA ALA A 20 -11.76 0.72 -6.80
C ALA A 20 -10.97 1.43 -7.91
N GLY A 21 -9.67 1.15 -8.02
CA GLY A 21 -8.82 1.75 -9.04
C GLY A 21 -8.78 1.01 -10.38
N ALA A 22 -9.10 -0.29 -10.42
CA ALA A 22 -8.77 -1.22 -11.52
C ALA A 22 -9.47 -0.95 -12.87
N GLY A 23 -9.11 0.15 -13.55
CA GLY A 23 -9.64 0.59 -14.85
C GLY A 23 -9.18 -0.29 -16.02
N SER A 24 -7.87 -0.48 -16.19
CA SER A 24 -7.26 -1.23 -17.30
C SER A 24 -6.25 -2.29 -16.85
N ILE A 25 -5.92 -3.23 -17.74
CA ILE A 25 -4.92 -4.28 -17.49
C ILE A 25 -3.52 -3.66 -17.34
N GLU A 26 -3.21 -2.64 -18.14
CA GLU A 26 -1.94 -1.91 -18.12
C GLU A 26 -1.69 -1.24 -16.77
N GLN A 27 -2.73 -0.60 -16.20
CA GLN A 27 -2.66 -0.02 -14.85
C GLN A 27 -2.38 -1.07 -13.79
N ILE A 28 -3.07 -2.21 -13.86
CA ILE A 28 -2.88 -3.32 -12.90
C ILE A 28 -1.44 -3.86 -12.99
N LYS A 29 -0.88 -4.02 -14.20
CA LYS A 29 0.52 -4.43 -14.39
C LYS A 29 1.51 -3.43 -13.78
N GLN A 30 1.25 -2.12 -13.94
CA GLN A 30 2.08 -1.07 -13.34
C GLN A 30 2.07 -1.16 -11.81
N TRP A 31 0.92 -1.43 -11.19
CA TRP A 31 0.83 -1.59 -9.73
C TRP A 31 1.51 -2.86 -9.24
N GLN A 32 1.37 -3.96 -9.97
CA GLN A 32 2.06 -5.21 -9.65
C GLN A 32 3.58 -4.99 -9.57
N GLY A 33 4.16 -4.33 -10.58
CA GLY A 33 5.59 -4.01 -10.59
C GLY A 33 6.01 -2.92 -9.60
N ALA A 34 5.12 -1.99 -9.25
CA ALA A 34 5.41 -0.98 -8.22
C ALA A 34 5.38 -1.58 -6.80
N ALA A 35 4.48 -2.54 -6.56
CA ALA A 35 4.35 -3.24 -5.29
C ALA A 35 5.56 -4.12 -4.97
N SER A 36 6.14 -4.79 -5.98
CA SER A 36 7.37 -5.58 -5.79
C SER A 36 8.54 -4.73 -5.29
N GLY A 37 8.56 -3.43 -5.58
CA GLY A 37 9.59 -2.51 -5.10
C GLY A 37 9.39 -2.03 -3.66
N ILE A 38 8.23 -2.26 -3.03
CA ILE A 38 7.95 -1.76 -1.67
C ILE A 38 8.78 -2.52 -0.64
N ALA A 39 8.82 -3.86 -0.69
CA ALA A 39 9.54 -4.68 0.27
C ALA A 39 11.05 -4.38 0.28
N ASP A 40 11.65 -4.32 -0.91
CA ASP A 40 13.06 -3.93 -1.09
C ASP A 40 13.32 -2.51 -0.59
N TYR A 41 12.39 -1.58 -0.87
CA TYR A 41 12.56 -0.19 -0.46
C TYR A 41 12.49 -0.02 1.06
N VAL A 42 11.50 -0.63 1.71
CA VAL A 42 11.34 -0.55 3.17
C VAL A 42 12.53 -1.20 3.86
N SER A 43 13.00 -2.35 3.37
CA SER A 43 14.17 -3.04 3.93
C SER A 43 15.46 -2.23 3.84
N ASN A 44 15.67 -1.49 2.75
CA ASN A 44 16.90 -0.73 2.52
C ASN A 44 16.87 0.70 3.07
N TRP A 45 15.69 1.34 3.05
CA TRP A 45 15.54 2.78 3.30
C TRP A 45 14.64 3.11 4.48
N GLY A 46 13.91 2.13 5.01
CA GLY A 46 13.09 2.26 6.21
C GLY A 46 11.67 2.80 5.97
N VAL A 47 10.83 2.58 6.97
CA VAL A 47 9.39 2.89 6.97
C VAL A 47 9.11 4.39 6.79
N VAL A 48 9.91 5.27 7.41
CA VAL A 48 9.70 6.73 7.30
C VAL A 48 9.94 7.24 5.88
N ARG A 49 10.95 6.72 5.18
CA ARG A 49 11.19 7.10 3.78
C ARG A 49 10.11 6.55 2.86
N PHE A 50 9.65 5.31 3.12
CA PHE A 50 8.48 4.78 2.44
C PHE A 50 7.25 5.68 2.64
N TRP A 51 7.02 6.15 3.87
CA TRP A 51 5.92 7.05 4.19
C TRP A 51 5.98 8.34 3.37
N ALA A 52 7.16 8.97 3.31
CA ALA A 52 7.37 10.17 2.50
C ALA A 52 7.07 9.93 1.01
N MET A 53 7.56 8.81 0.45
CA MET A 53 7.42 8.48 -0.96
C MET A 53 6.00 8.08 -1.33
N SER A 54 5.31 7.32 -0.48
CA SER A 54 3.89 6.98 -0.65
C SER A 54 2.95 8.19 -0.59
N ARG A 55 3.50 9.38 -0.30
CA ARG A 55 2.82 10.68 -0.31
C ARG A 55 3.30 11.64 -1.43
N SER A 56 4.42 11.39 -2.11
CA SER A 56 5.03 12.35 -3.06
C SER A 56 4.49 12.20 -4.50
N LEU A 57 4.39 13.20 -5.40
CA LEU A 57 4.67 14.66 -5.39
C LEU A 57 3.49 15.49 -5.98
N ARG A 58 2.42 14.85 -6.46
CA ARG A 58 1.20 15.48 -7.04
C ARG A 58 -0.08 15.18 -6.25
N LEU A 59 0.05 14.54 -5.09
CA LEU A 59 -1.03 13.85 -4.40
C LEU A 59 -1.49 14.66 -3.18
N LEU A 60 -2.51 15.48 -3.44
CA LEU A 60 -3.57 15.91 -2.53
C LEU A 60 -3.47 15.34 -1.10
N ASN A 61 -3.05 16.15 -0.12
CA ASN A 61 -3.28 16.00 1.33
C ASN A 61 -3.18 14.58 1.98
N GLY A 62 -2.45 13.63 1.39
CA GLY A 62 -2.36 12.24 1.88
C GLY A 62 -3.46 11.29 1.39
N GLU A 63 -4.22 11.67 0.37
CA GLU A 63 -5.19 10.78 -0.30
C GLU A 63 -4.49 9.78 -1.23
N ILE A 64 -5.16 8.65 -1.50
CA ILE A 64 -4.69 7.72 -2.53
C ILE A 64 -4.90 8.42 -3.89
N PRO A 65 -3.91 8.40 -4.82
CA PRO A 65 -4.13 8.88 -6.18
C PRO A 65 -5.39 8.31 -6.81
N ASP A 66 -6.06 9.07 -7.67
CA ASP A 66 -6.96 8.42 -8.62
C ASP A 66 -6.12 7.51 -9.53
N ALA A 67 -6.47 6.22 -9.54
CA ALA A 67 -5.81 5.21 -10.36
C ALA A 67 -5.90 5.47 -11.87
N ASN A 68 -6.87 6.28 -12.30
CA ASN A 68 -7.14 6.62 -13.70
C ASN A 68 -6.50 7.93 -14.13
N GLU A 69 -6.15 8.82 -13.20
CA GLU A 69 -5.62 10.14 -13.49
C GLU A 69 -4.10 10.22 -13.33
N GLY A 70 -3.46 11.11 -14.09
CA GLY A 70 -2.04 11.44 -13.95
C GLY A 70 -1.06 10.68 -14.86
N SER A 71 0.22 10.98 -14.70
CA SER A 71 1.35 10.34 -15.41
C SER A 71 1.58 8.91 -14.93
N ASP A 72 2.31 8.10 -15.72
CA ASP A 72 2.72 6.75 -15.31
C ASP A 72 3.45 6.72 -13.96
N GLU A 73 4.17 7.79 -13.63
CA GLU A 73 4.81 7.97 -12.33
C GLU A 73 3.78 8.10 -11.20
N GLN A 74 2.71 8.88 -11.38
CA GLN A 74 1.63 8.99 -10.39
C GLN A 74 0.90 7.66 -10.18
N ARG A 75 0.71 6.89 -11.25
CA ARG A 75 0.09 5.56 -11.20
C ARG A 75 0.93 4.55 -10.44
N ARG A 76 2.27 4.67 -10.44
CA ARG A 76 3.15 3.83 -9.60
C ARG A 76 2.95 4.10 -8.11
N TYR A 77 2.77 5.37 -7.73
CA TYR A 77 2.51 5.75 -6.34
C TYR A 77 1.13 5.32 -5.83
N PHE A 78 0.21 4.88 -6.70
CA PHE A 78 -1.07 4.30 -6.29
C PHE A 78 -0.89 3.08 -5.39
N ALA A 79 -0.08 2.09 -5.82
CA ALA A 79 0.17 0.89 -5.03
C ALA A 79 0.83 1.21 -3.67
N TRP A 80 1.70 2.22 -3.64
CA TRP A 80 2.36 2.69 -2.42
C TRP A 80 1.38 3.42 -1.50
N GLY A 81 0.45 4.20 -2.07
CA GLY A 81 -0.66 4.83 -1.35
C GLY A 81 -1.62 3.81 -0.76
N VAL A 82 -1.98 2.76 -1.52
CA VAL A 82 -2.77 1.62 -1.03
C VAL A 82 -2.06 0.97 0.15
N ALA A 83 -0.76 0.66 0.03
CA ALA A 83 -0.01 0.05 1.11
C ALA A 83 -0.02 0.88 2.40
N ARG A 84 0.20 2.20 2.30
CA ARG A 84 0.11 3.13 3.44
C ARG A 84 -1.27 3.13 4.08
N VAL A 85 -2.34 3.20 3.28
CA VAL A 85 -3.71 3.25 3.80
C VAL A 85 -4.09 1.93 4.47
N VAL A 86 -3.73 0.79 3.88
CA VAL A 86 -3.96 -0.54 4.47
C VAL A 86 -3.22 -0.67 5.79
N LEU A 87 -1.95 -0.27 5.86
CA LEU A 87 -1.18 -0.27 7.10
C LEU A 87 -1.92 0.49 8.22
N CYS A 88 -2.43 1.68 7.92
CA CYS A 88 -3.20 2.48 8.87
C CYS A 88 -4.54 1.84 9.25
N LYS A 89 -5.17 1.07 8.37
CA LYS A 89 -6.40 0.36 8.72
C LYS A 89 -6.15 -0.80 9.68
N ILE A 90 -5.03 -1.49 9.53
CA ILE A 90 -4.69 -2.67 10.34
C ILE A 90 -4.20 -2.23 11.73
N VAL A 91 -3.23 -1.31 11.80
CA VAL A 91 -2.56 -0.97 13.08
C VAL A 91 -2.73 0.50 13.49
N GLY A 92 -3.53 1.28 12.77
CA GLY A 92 -3.63 2.72 12.99
C GLY A 92 -4.18 3.11 14.36
N ASN A 93 -5.14 2.35 14.89
CA ASN A 93 -5.69 2.60 16.22
C ASN A 93 -4.66 2.27 17.31
N ASP A 94 -4.02 1.10 17.21
CA ASP A 94 -3.07 0.62 18.22
C ASP A 94 -1.80 1.47 18.26
N LEU A 95 -1.30 1.85 17.08
CA LEU A 95 -0.09 2.64 16.94
C LEU A 95 -0.37 4.13 16.81
N ASN A 96 -1.62 4.59 16.90
CA ASN A 96 -2.01 5.99 16.71
C ASN A 96 -1.37 6.61 15.45
N ILE A 97 -1.43 5.89 14.32
CA ILE A 97 -0.99 6.38 13.01
C ILE A 97 -2.22 6.55 12.11
N ARG A 98 -2.23 7.62 11.30
CA ARG A 98 -3.32 7.93 10.38
C ARG A 98 -2.78 8.15 9.00
N SER A 99 -3.51 7.69 7.98
CA SER A 99 -3.07 7.80 6.59
C SER A 99 -2.79 9.25 6.18
N ASN A 100 -3.56 10.21 6.68
CA ASN A 100 -3.39 11.63 6.36
C ASN A 100 -2.24 12.34 7.10
N MET A 101 -1.50 11.66 7.98
CA MET A 101 -0.35 12.26 8.67
C MET A 101 0.69 12.76 7.67
N THR A 102 1.21 13.96 7.96
CA THR A 102 2.41 14.48 7.32
C THR A 102 3.61 13.57 7.54
N THR A 103 4.64 13.73 6.72
CA THR A 103 5.89 12.97 6.90
C THR A 103 6.52 13.28 8.25
N ASP A 104 6.44 14.55 8.69
CA ASP A 104 6.99 14.99 9.96
C ASP A 104 6.18 14.43 11.15
N GLU A 105 4.85 14.49 11.10
CA GLU A 105 3.99 13.87 12.12
C GLU A 105 4.22 12.36 12.23
N PHE A 106 4.32 11.67 11.09
CA PHE A 106 4.59 10.23 11.09
C PHE A 106 5.98 9.92 11.61
N GLN A 107 6.99 10.70 11.23
CA GLN A 107 8.36 10.52 11.71
C GLN A 107 8.42 10.70 13.24
N GLU A 108 7.82 11.75 13.77
CA GLU A 108 7.73 11.96 15.22
C GLU A 108 7.01 10.80 15.90
N ARG A 109 5.88 10.34 15.33
CA ARG A 109 5.16 9.21 15.89
C ARG A 109 5.98 7.92 15.88
N PHE A 110 6.69 7.65 14.78
CA PHE A 110 7.54 6.48 14.57
C PHE A 110 8.72 6.46 15.54
N GLN A 111 9.36 7.60 15.78
CA GLN A 111 10.44 7.72 16.76
C GLN A 111 9.99 7.43 18.20
N ASN A 112 8.70 7.65 18.49
CA ASN A 112 8.09 7.34 19.78
C ASN A 112 7.55 5.90 19.89
N LEU A 113 7.67 5.07 18.84
CA LEU A 113 7.35 3.65 18.89
C LEU A 113 8.51 2.87 19.51
N ASN A 114 8.18 1.80 20.24
CA ASN A 114 9.20 0.86 20.70
C ASN A 114 9.74 0.01 19.53
N PHE A 115 10.87 -0.67 19.76
CA PHE A 115 11.53 -1.45 18.72
C PHE A 115 10.63 -2.51 18.07
N ASN A 116 9.82 -3.21 18.87
CA ASN A 116 8.93 -4.26 18.37
C ASN A 116 7.83 -3.68 17.47
N GLU A 117 7.29 -2.50 17.82
CA GLU A 117 6.32 -1.79 17.01
C GLU A 117 6.93 -1.29 15.68
N GLN A 118 8.18 -0.84 15.69
CA GLN A 118 8.89 -0.42 14.47
C GLN A 118 9.17 -1.61 13.54
N VAL A 119 9.53 -2.77 14.10
CA VAL A 119 9.68 -4.03 13.35
C VAL A 119 8.34 -4.49 12.78
N LEU A 120 7.27 -4.46 13.59
CA LEU A 120 5.92 -4.81 13.13
C LEU A 120 5.49 -3.98 11.92
N LEU A 121 5.75 -2.66 11.93
CA LEU A 121 5.44 -1.79 10.78
C LEU A 121 6.22 -2.19 9.52
N THR A 122 7.46 -2.65 9.68
CA THR A 122 8.30 -3.10 8.58
C THR A 122 7.75 -4.41 8.00
N ASP A 123 7.49 -5.40 8.85
CA ASP A 123 6.99 -6.71 8.45
C ASP A 123 5.61 -6.60 7.79
N LEU A 124 4.70 -5.82 8.36
CA LEU A 124 3.38 -5.58 7.79
C LEU A 124 3.46 -4.89 6.43
N LEU A 125 4.38 -3.95 6.23
CA LEU A 125 4.55 -3.32 4.91
C LEU A 125 5.05 -4.29 3.84
N ILE A 126 5.92 -5.22 4.22
CA ILE A 126 6.39 -6.30 3.33
C ILE A 126 5.22 -7.23 3.00
N GLU A 127 4.45 -7.66 4.00
CA GLU A 127 3.28 -8.52 3.80
C GLU A 127 2.22 -7.85 2.91
N ILE A 128 1.91 -6.58 3.18
CA ILE A 128 0.99 -5.78 2.35
C ILE A 128 1.46 -5.70 0.90
N ALA A 129 2.78 -5.54 0.67
CA ALA A 129 3.34 -5.50 -0.68
C ALA A 129 3.09 -6.82 -1.43
N ASP A 130 3.30 -7.95 -0.77
CA ASP A 130 3.02 -9.28 -1.34
C ASP A 130 1.52 -9.49 -1.60
N THR A 131 0.66 -9.06 -0.68
CA THR A 131 -0.79 -9.12 -0.87
C THR A 131 -1.25 -8.26 -2.06
N ILE A 132 -0.65 -7.07 -2.27
CA ILE A 132 -0.92 -6.25 -3.45
C ILE A 132 -0.50 -6.98 -4.72
N GLN A 133 0.69 -7.59 -4.74
CA GLN A 133 1.15 -8.38 -5.89
C GLN A 133 0.21 -9.56 -6.20
N PHE A 134 -0.24 -10.27 -5.18
CA PHE A 134 -1.20 -11.36 -5.31
C PHE A 134 -2.53 -10.89 -5.91
N TRP A 135 -3.14 -9.84 -5.36
CA TRP A 135 -4.44 -9.37 -5.83
C TRP A 135 -4.38 -8.69 -7.19
N THR A 136 -3.29 -7.98 -7.51
CA THR A 136 -3.10 -7.44 -8.87
C THR A 136 -2.99 -8.55 -9.91
N MET A 137 -2.31 -9.66 -9.61
CA MET A 137 -2.31 -10.84 -10.47
C MET A 137 -3.73 -11.40 -10.67
N ARG A 138 -4.50 -11.58 -9.59
CA ARG A 138 -5.88 -12.09 -9.66
C ARG A 138 -6.83 -11.17 -10.43
N LEU A 139 -6.71 -9.85 -10.23
CA LEU A 139 -7.52 -8.85 -10.94
C LEU A 139 -7.20 -8.83 -12.44
N LYS A 140 -5.92 -8.98 -12.80
CA LYS A 140 -5.48 -9.10 -14.19
C LYS A 140 -6.06 -10.36 -14.84
N ASP A 141 -5.96 -11.52 -14.18
CA ASP A 141 -6.50 -12.78 -14.70
C ASP A 141 -8.02 -12.70 -14.91
N ALA A 142 -8.74 -12.10 -13.95
CA ALA A 142 -10.19 -11.91 -14.03
C ALA A 142 -10.63 -10.93 -15.13
N LYS A 143 -9.76 -10.02 -15.59
CA LYS A 143 -10.02 -9.16 -16.75
C LYS A 143 -9.67 -9.86 -18.06
N ASN A 144 -8.56 -10.59 -18.10
CA ASN A 144 -8.17 -11.37 -19.28
C ASN A 144 -9.24 -12.40 -19.64
N SER A 145 -9.79 -13.12 -18.65
CA SER A 145 -10.85 -14.11 -18.87
C SER A 145 -12.19 -13.52 -19.34
N LYS A 146 -12.42 -12.22 -19.15
CA LYS A 146 -13.58 -11.50 -19.70
C LYS A 146 -13.35 -10.94 -21.12
N THR A 147 -12.11 -10.98 -21.59
CA THR A 147 -11.69 -10.43 -22.88
C THR A 147 -11.45 -11.53 -23.92
N GLU A 148 -11.48 -12.79 -23.51
CA GLU A 148 -11.49 -13.95 -24.40
C GLU A 148 -12.94 -14.24 -24.86
N PRO A 149 -13.21 -14.41 -26.18
CA PRO A 149 -14.52 -14.74 -26.73
C PRO A 149 -14.96 -16.19 -26.44
#